data_AF-A0A1B1YI46-F1
#
_entry.id   AF-A0A1B1YI46-F1
#
_cell.length_a   1.000
_cell.length_b   1.000
_cell.length_c   1.000
_cell.angle_alpha   90.00
_cell.angle_beta   90.00
_cell.angle_gamma   90.00
#
_symmetry.space_group_name_H-M   'P 1'
#
loop_
_entity.id
_entity.type
_entity.pdbx_description
1 polymer ?
#
loop_
_entity_poly.entity_id
_entity_poly.type
_entity_poly.pdbx_seq_one_letter_code
_entity_poly.pdbx_strand_id
1 'polypeptide(L)'
;MILIGRNIVTEDRLTAMFGQDETKYQIADMMLKAGTVFTYKDEQLFDFEVKTRKEIVRASERLNNSFFSFRLFKDSVCNKRYWDRTEEGGFRLKKNVSAYDAVRDILRNSRLYGTECATAIVIVFYLALTEVLPRELFDRLFPDIYLMDWKYLDKDLGVRNYRGVKDAIPGDCLYFKNPDVNPDTPEWQGENVIKLLNGYYYGHGIGIKTADGIIRDLNRNRITGSERSAYLADLIVKPDFKYLGEQLLFWHLRPQE
;
A
#
# COMPACT_ATOMS: atom_id res chain seq x y z
N MET A 1 6.26 16.77 12.60
CA MET A 1 7.68 17.25 12.65
C MET A 1 8.59 16.23 11.98
N ILE A 2 9.59 16.66 11.22
CA ILE A 2 10.56 15.77 10.56
C ILE A 2 11.99 16.10 11.04
N LEU A 3 12.74 15.07 11.42
CA LEU A 3 14.13 15.14 11.85
C LEU A 3 15.03 14.34 10.90
N ILE A 4 16.09 14.96 10.38
CA ILE A 4 17.13 14.29 9.59
C ILE A 4 18.46 14.45 10.32
N GLY A 5 19.00 13.35 10.83
CA GLY A 5 20.10 13.35 11.77
C GLY A 5 19.72 14.12 13.05
N ARG A 6 20.32 15.30 13.25
CA ARG A 6 20.00 16.22 14.37
C ARG A 6 19.25 17.48 13.91
N ASN A 7 18.95 17.60 12.62
CA ASN A 7 18.37 18.81 12.05
C ASN A 7 16.86 18.67 11.90
N ILE A 8 16.13 19.72 12.28
CA ILE A 8 14.70 19.85 12.01
C ILE A 8 14.54 20.32 10.55
N VAL A 9 13.69 19.63 9.79
CA VAL A 9 13.34 20.03 8.42
C VAL A 9 12.35 21.19 8.45
N THR A 10 12.62 22.22 7.65
CA THR A 10 11.75 23.41 7.48
C THR A 10 11.00 23.35 6.15
N GLU A 11 9.98 24.20 5.97
CA GLU A 11 9.25 24.34 4.70
C GLU A 11 10.17 24.73 3.54
N ASP A 12 11.14 25.63 3.77
CA ASP A 12 12.14 26.01 2.77
C ASP A 12 13.01 24.81 2.34
N ARG A 13 13.38 23.94 3.30
CA ARG A 13 14.13 22.71 3.02
C ARG A 13 13.29 21.74 2.19
N LEU A 14 12.00 21.59 2.51
CA LEU A 14 11.08 20.76 1.70
C LEU A 14 10.93 21.30 0.27
N THR A 15 10.81 22.62 0.11
CA THR A 15 10.74 23.27 -1.20
C THR A 15 12.01 23.03 -2.00
N ALA A 16 13.19 23.13 -1.37
CA ALA A 16 14.46 22.83 -2.02
C ALA A 16 14.58 21.35 -2.45
N MET A 17 14.07 20.41 -1.63
CA MET A 17 14.14 18.97 -1.93
C MET A 17 13.11 18.51 -2.97
N PHE A 18 11.86 18.99 -2.86
CA PHE A 18 10.71 18.43 -3.58
C PHE A 18 9.90 19.46 -4.38
N GLY A 19 10.28 20.74 -4.43
CA GLY A 19 9.50 21.79 -5.08
C GLY A 19 9.25 21.58 -6.59
N GLN A 20 10.00 20.69 -7.24
CA GLN A 20 9.79 20.31 -8.64
C GLN A 20 8.89 19.06 -8.82
N ASP A 21 8.52 18.40 -7.73
CA ASP A 21 7.67 17.21 -7.70
C ASP A 21 6.49 17.44 -6.75
N GLU A 22 5.40 17.98 -7.29
CA GLU A 22 4.22 18.40 -6.51
C GLU A 22 3.69 17.31 -5.58
N THR A 23 3.62 16.06 -6.05
CA THR A 23 3.16 14.93 -5.24
C THR A 23 4.09 14.65 -4.07
N LYS A 24 5.41 14.63 -4.29
CA LYS A 24 6.37 14.46 -3.19
C LYS A 24 6.30 15.62 -2.20
N TYR A 25 6.18 16.85 -2.70
CA TYR A 25 6.06 18.04 -1.87
C TYR A 25 4.81 17.97 -0.98
N GLN A 26 3.65 17.67 -1.55
CA GLN A 26 2.40 17.54 -0.79
C GLN A 26 2.49 16.45 0.29
N ILE A 27 3.08 15.29 -0.02
CA ILE A 27 3.28 14.22 0.96
C ILE A 27 4.21 14.68 2.09
N ALA A 28 5.35 15.28 1.75
CA ALA A 28 6.32 15.76 2.72
C ALA A 28 5.78 16.90 3.60
N ASP A 29 4.99 17.80 3.02
CA ASP A 29 4.31 18.88 3.73
C ASP A 29 3.28 18.33 4.74
N MET A 30 2.50 17.31 4.34
CA MET A 30 1.60 16.62 5.27
C MET A 30 2.37 15.92 6.41
N MET A 31 3.52 15.30 6.13
CA MET A 31 4.39 14.70 7.16
C MET A 31 4.96 15.76 8.11
N LEU A 32 5.30 16.95 7.60
CA LEU A 32 5.82 18.05 8.41
C LEU A 32 4.76 18.53 9.41
N LYS A 33 3.52 18.70 8.94
CA LYS A 33 2.36 19.22 9.68
C LYS A 33 1.69 18.19 10.60
N ALA A 34 1.91 16.90 10.37
CA ALA A 34 1.37 15.84 11.23
C ALA A 34 1.92 15.92 12.66
N GLY A 35 1.10 15.49 13.63
CA GLY A 35 1.49 15.37 15.04
C GLY A 35 2.54 14.29 15.31
N THR A 36 2.78 13.41 14.32
CA THR A 36 3.83 12.39 14.36
C THR A 36 5.22 13.00 14.16
N VAL A 37 6.21 12.45 14.87
CA VAL A 37 7.62 12.77 14.66
C VAL A 37 8.25 11.73 13.75
N PHE A 38 8.67 12.15 12.57
CA PHE A 38 9.39 11.31 11.60
C PHE A 38 10.90 11.52 11.78
N THR A 39 11.67 10.43 11.83
CA THR A 39 13.11 10.48 12.06
C THR A 39 13.87 9.69 10.99
N TYR A 40 14.87 10.33 10.41
CA TYR A 40 15.71 9.75 9.36
C TYR A 40 17.18 9.98 9.70
N LYS A 41 18.04 9.04 9.28
CA LYS A 41 19.49 9.17 9.45
C LYS A 41 20.08 10.21 8.50
N ASP A 42 19.56 10.26 7.28
CA ASP A 42 20.02 11.09 6.18
C ASP A 42 18.86 11.44 5.24
N GLU A 43 19.12 12.35 4.29
CA GLU A 43 18.12 12.82 3.33
C GLU A 43 17.70 11.73 2.33
N GLN A 44 18.55 10.73 2.08
CA GLN A 44 18.25 9.66 1.12
C GLN A 44 17.16 8.75 1.66
N LEU A 45 17.19 8.43 2.96
CA LEU A 45 16.11 7.67 3.61
C LEU A 45 14.79 8.45 3.65
N PHE A 46 14.86 9.78 3.86
CA PHE A 46 13.66 10.62 3.81
C PHE A 46 13.06 10.67 2.39
N ASP A 47 13.89 10.93 1.36
CA ASP A 47 13.45 10.89 -0.04
C ASP A 47 12.89 9.50 -0.40
N PHE A 48 13.52 8.42 0.09
CA PHE A 48 13.05 7.07 -0.16
C PHE A 48 11.61 6.85 0.35
N GLU A 49 11.30 7.23 1.59
CA GLU A 49 9.93 7.11 2.12
C GLU A 49 8.95 7.96 1.30
N VAL A 50 9.27 9.23 1.05
CA VAL A 50 8.40 10.15 0.29
C VAL A 50 8.16 9.63 -1.13
N LYS A 51 9.20 9.14 -1.81
CA LYS A 51 9.11 8.52 -3.14
C LYS A 51 8.27 7.24 -3.11
N THR A 52 8.47 6.38 -2.12
CA THR A 52 7.71 5.13 -2.01
C THR A 52 6.22 5.40 -1.76
N ARG A 53 5.90 6.34 -0.86
CA ARG A 53 4.52 6.79 -0.63
C ARG A 53 3.85 7.32 -1.88
N LYS A 54 4.57 8.14 -2.65
CA LYS A 54 4.11 8.62 -3.96
C LYS A 54 3.81 7.46 -4.92
N GLU A 55 4.68 6.46 -4.99
CA GLU A 55 4.47 5.31 -5.88
C GLU A 55 3.35 4.36 -5.36
N ILE A 56 3.08 4.30 -4.05
CA ILE A 56 1.91 3.61 -3.49
C ILE A 56 0.61 4.29 -3.95
N VAL A 57 0.56 5.63 -3.88
CA VAL A 57 -0.59 6.41 -4.38
C VAL A 57 -0.79 6.14 -5.88
N ARG A 58 0.27 6.23 -6.67
CA ARG A 58 0.22 5.97 -8.12
C ARG A 58 -0.17 4.53 -8.46
N ALA A 59 0.35 3.54 -7.74
CA ALA A 59 0.00 2.14 -7.96
C ALA A 59 -1.50 1.91 -7.68
N SER A 60 -2.04 2.54 -6.65
CA SER A 60 -3.47 2.50 -6.31
C SER A 60 -4.33 3.06 -7.44
N GLU A 61 -3.98 4.24 -7.95
CA GLU A 61 -4.68 4.87 -9.08
C GLU A 61 -4.60 4.04 -10.36
N ARG A 62 -3.41 3.49 -10.65
CA ARG A 62 -3.20 2.64 -11.84
C ARG A 62 -3.98 1.34 -11.75
N LEU A 63 -4.05 0.69 -10.58
CA LEU A 63 -4.87 -0.50 -10.39
C LEU A 63 -6.36 -0.20 -10.52
N ASN A 64 -6.83 0.89 -9.92
CA ASN A 64 -8.23 1.34 -10.07
C ASN A 64 -8.62 1.53 -11.55
N ASN A 65 -7.69 2.05 -12.36
CA ASN A 65 -7.91 2.28 -13.79
C ASN A 65 -7.53 1.08 -14.68
N SER A 66 -7.24 -0.06 -14.08
CA SER A 66 -6.92 -1.30 -14.79
C SER A 66 -8.12 -2.26 -14.80
N PHE A 67 -7.92 -3.44 -15.37
CA PHE A 67 -8.91 -4.54 -15.31
C PHE A 67 -8.67 -5.50 -14.13
N PHE A 68 -7.84 -5.13 -13.16
CA PHE A 68 -7.64 -5.92 -11.95
C PHE A 68 -8.95 -5.97 -11.16
N SER A 69 -9.49 -7.17 -10.97
CA SER A 69 -10.87 -7.34 -10.49
C SER A 69 -10.97 -7.75 -9.03
N PHE A 70 -11.99 -7.29 -8.32
CA PHE A 70 -12.33 -7.85 -7.02
C PHE A 70 -12.92 -9.26 -7.18
N ARG A 71 -12.42 -10.21 -6.40
CA ARG A 71 -12.93 -11.58 -6.31
C ARG A 71 -12.75 -12.12 -4.90
N LEU A 72 -13.70 -12.95 -4.45
CA LEU A 72 -13.49 -13.75 -3.24
C LEU A 72 -12.37 -14.77 -3.47
N PHE A 73 -11.71 -15.22 -2.40
CA PHE A 73 -10.61 -16.20 -2.48
C PHE A 73 -10.95 -17.44 -3.31
N LYS A 74 -12.14 -18.02 -3.11
CA LYS A 74 -12.62 -19.19 -3.84
C LYS A 74 -12.66 -19.00 -5.36
N ASP A 75 -12.82 -17.75 -5.81
CA ASP A 75 -12.97 -17.36 -7.21
C ASP A 75 -11.75 -16.59 -7.74
N SER A 76 -10.70 -16.43 -6.92
CA SER A 76 -9.52 -15.66 -7.29
C SER A 76 -8.84 -16.22 -8.55
N VAL A 77 -8.20 -15.36 -9.32
CA VAL A 77 -7.49 -15.73 -10.56
C VAL A 77 -6.19 -14.97 -10.67
N CYS A 78 -5.16 -15.64 -11.21
CA CYS A 78 -3.84 -15.06 -11.46
C CYS A 78 -3.24 -15.59 -12.75
N ASN A 79 -2.28 -14.85 -13.33
CA ASN A 79 -1.54 -15.31 -14.49
C ASN A 79 -0.65 -16.51 -14.14
N LYS A 80 -0.98 -17.68 -14.69
CA LYS A 80 -0.24 -18.94 -14.48
C LYS A 80 1.18 -18.92 -15.01
N ARG A 81 1.58 -17.90 -15.76
CA ARG A 81 2.99 -17.70 -16.14
C ARG A 81 3.88 -17.49 -14.91
N TYR A 82 3.40 -16.72 -13.94
CA TYR A 82 4.20 -16.27 -12.78
C TYR A 82 3.74 -16.85 -11.45
N TRP A 83 2.46 -17.21 -11.35
CA TRP A 83 1.84 -17.54 -10.07
C TRP A 83 1.14 -18.90 -10.13
N ASP A 84 1.28 -19.68 -9.08
CA ASP A 84 0.41 -20.82 -8.78
C ASP A 84 -0.70 -20.37 -7.84
N ARG A 85 -1.95 -20.54 -8.28
CA ARG A 85 -3.11 -20.30 -7.41
C ARG A 85 -3.25 -21.48 -6.44
N THR A 86 -3.14 -21.20 -5.16
CA THR A 86 -3.30 -22.17 -4.07
C THR A 86 -4.77 -22.54 -3.83
N GLU A 87 -5.02 -23.63 -3.10
CA GLU A 87 -6.38 -24.08 -2.78
C GLU A 87 -7.16 -23.04 -1.98
N GLU A 88 -6.51 -22.37 -1.04
CA GLU A 88 -7.12 -21.30 -0.25
C GLU A 88 -7.34 -20.01 -1.04
N GLY A 89 -6.87 -19.91 -2.30
CA GLY A 89 -7.13 -18.78 -3.20
C GLY A 89 -6.00 -17.76 -3.31
N GLY A 90 -4.87 -17.96 -2.64
CA GLY A 90 -3.72 -17.05 -2.70
C GLY A 90 -2.82 -17.34 -3.91
N PHE A 91 -1.93 -16.40 -4.23
CA PHE A 91 -1.01 -16.50 -5.38
C PHE A 91 0.42 -16.75 -4.89
N ARG A 92 0.92 -17.97 -5.11
CA ARG A 92 2.30 -18.34 -4.79
C ARG A 92 3.20 -18.07 -5.99
N LEU A 93 4.27 -17.31 -5.78
CA LEU A 93 5.26 -17.05 -6.83
C LEU A 93 5.88 -18.38 -7.30
N LYS A 94 5.99 -18.56 -8.61
CA LYS A 94 6.66 -19.74 -9.18
C LYS A 94 8.15 -19.71 -8.89
N LYS A 95 8.74 -20.90 -8.74
CA LYS A 95 10.19 -21.02 -8.61
C LYS A 95 10.87 -20.53 -9.90
N ASN A 96 12.01 -19.87 -9.74
CA ASN A 96 12.88 -19.42 -10.83
C ASN A 96 12.25 -18.38 -11.80
N VAL A 97 11.21 -17.67 -11.39
CA VAL A 97 10.74 -16.47 -12.10
C VAL A 97 11.17 -15.21 -11.34
N SER A 98 11.34 -14.10 -12.04
CA SER A 98 11.63 -12.80 -11.43
C SER A 98 10.38 -12.29 -10.69
N ALA A 99 10.51 -12.05 -9.38
CA ALA A 99 9.45 -11.49 -8.54
C ALA A 99 9.06 -10.08 -9.03
N TYR A 100 10.06 -9.30 -9.43
CA TYR A 100 9.88 -7.99 -10.04
C TYR A 100 8.99 -8.05 -11.28
N ASP A 101 9.29 -8.96 -12.22
CA ASP A 101 8.47 -9.13 -13.43
C ASP A 101 7.07 -9.66 -13.10
N ALA A 102 6.97 -10.61 -12.18
CA ALA A 102 5.71 -11.21 -11.75
C ALA A 102 4.75 -10.19 -11.12
N VAL A 103 5.27 -9.30 -10.27
CA VAL A 103 4.51 -8.21 -9.65
C VAL A 103 4.11 -7.17 -10.69
N ARG A 104 5.03 -6.73 -11.55
CA ARG A 104 4.71 -5.76 -12.62
C ARG A 104 3.72 -6.32 -13.64
N ASP A 105 3.68 -7.64 -13.83
CA ASP A 105 2.71 -8.33 -14.69
C ASP A 105 1.26 -8.15 -14.21
N ILE A 106 1.03 -8.03 -12.90
CA ILE A 106 -0.31 -7.81 -12.34
C ILE A 106 -0.94 -6.55 -12.94
N LEU A 107 -0.15 -5.50 -13.14
CA LEU A 107 -0.66 -4.27 -13.73
C LEU A 107 -0.67 -4.31 -15.27
N ARG A 108 0.35 -4.92 -15.89
CA ARG A 108 0.46 -5.02 -17.36
C ARG A 108 -0.61 -5.91 -17.97
N ASN A 109 -0.94 -7.01 -17.30
CA ASN A 109 -1.89 -8.03 -17.74
C ASN A 109 -3.06 -8.16 -16.76
N SER A 110 -3.53 -7.04 -16.20
CA SER A 110 -4.49 -6.96 -15.10
C SER A 110 -5.79 -7.76 -15.30
N ARG A 111 -6.21 -7.98 -16.55
CA ARG A 111 -7.37 -8.85 -16.89
C ARG A 111 -7.21 -10.29 -16.43
N LEU A 112 -5.97 -10.76 -16.24
CA LEU A 112 -5.65 -12.12 -15.79
C LEU A 112 -5.67 -12.24 -14.26
N TYR A 113 -5.99 -11.16 -13.55
CA TYR A 113 -5.88 -11.08 -12.10
C TYR A 113 -7.18 -10.63 -11.43
N GLY A 114 -7.50 -11.27 -10.32
CA GLY A 114 -8.52 -10.79 -9.41
C GLY A 114 -8.50 -11.52 -8.06
N THR A 115 -8.60 -10.76 -6.98
CA THR A 115 -8.49 -11.21 -5.58
C THR A 115 -9.24 -10.25 -4.67
N GLU A 116 -9.22 -10.51 -3.36
CA GLU A 116 -9.89 -9.72 -2.34
C GLU A 116 -9.13 -8.44 -1.97
N CYS A 117 -9.75 -7.58 -1.15
CA CYS A 117 -9.22 -6.26 -0.84
C CYS A 117 -7.89 -6.26 -0.10
N ALA A 118 -7.65 -7.17 0.86
CA ALA A 118 -6.42 -7.17 1.63
C ALA A 118 -5.18 -7.58 0.81
N THR A 119 -5.27 -8.65 0.02
CA THR A 119 -4.23 -9.05 -0.95
C THR A 119 -3.95 -7.92 -1.95
N ALA A 120 -4.99 -7.19 -2.39
CA ALA A 120 -4.80 -6.05 -3.28
C ALA A 120 -3.94 -4.94 -2.66
N ILE A 121 -4.05 -4.68 -1.35
CA ILE A 121 -3.17 -3.73 -0.66
C ILE A 121 -1.70 -4.19 -0.67
N VAL A 122 -1.46 -5.48 -0.40
CA VAL A 122 -0.10 -6.05 -0.44
C VAL A 122 0.49 -5.93 -1.85
N ILE A 123 -0.32 -6.20 -2.88
CA ILE A 123 0.06 -5.99 -4.29
C ILE A 123 0.41 -4.52 -4.57
N VAL A 124 -0.36 -3.55 -4.04
CA VAL A 124 -0.03 -2.12 -4.18
C VAL A 124 1.34 -1.81 -3.58
N PHE A 125 1.66 -2.33 -2.38
CA PHE A 125 2.98 -2.12 -1.77
C PHE A 125 4.09 -2.68 -2.65
N TYR A 126 3.95 -3.90 -3.15
CA TYR A 126 4.94 -4.49 -4.04
C TYR A 126 5.07 -3.72 -5.35
N LEU A 127 3.97 -3.31 -5.99
CA LEU A 127 4.00 -2.50 -7.22
C LEU A 127 4.76 -1.20 -7.01
N ALA A 128 4.51 -0.48 -5.91
CA ALA A 128 5.25 0.73 -5.58
C ALA A 128 6.75 0.45 -5.42
N LEU A 129 7.10 -0.65 -4.75
CA LEU A 129 8.49 -1.07 -4.56
C LEU A 129 9.20 -1.40 -5.88
N THR A 130 8.49 -1.93 -6.90
CA THR A 130 9.08 -2.14 -8.24
C THR A 130 9.43 -0.84 -8.98
N GLU A 131 8.91 0.32 -8.55
CA GLU A 131 9.23 1.62 -9.15
C GLU A 131 10.33 2.37 -8.35
N VAL A 132 10.68 1.92 -7.15
CA VAL A 132 11.73 2.55 -6.31
C VAL A 132 12.98 1.69 -6.10
N LEU A 133 12.88 0.36 -6.21
CA LEU A 133 14.00 -0.56 -6.09
C LEU A 133 14.51 -1.02 -7.47
N PRO A 134 15.83 -1.19 -7.66
CA PRO A 134 16.38 -1.92 -8.79
C PRO A 134 15.82 -3.33 -8.85
N ARG A 135 15.68 -3.87 -10.07
CA ARG A 135 15.11 -5.20 -10.32
C ARG A 135 15.82 -6.29 -9.51
N GLU A 136 17.14 -6.31 -9.54
CA GLU A 136 17.98 -7.32 -8.90
C GLU A 136 17.87 -7.28 -7.37
N LEU A 137 17.74 -6.06 -6.82
CA LEU A 137 17.50 -5.89 -5.39
C LEU A 137 16.10 -6.36 -5.01
N PHE A 138 15.08 -6.03 -5.80
CA PHE A 138 13.71 -6.49 -5.55
C PHE A 138 13.62 -8.02 -5.57
N ASP A 139 14.18 -8.66 -6.60
CA ASP A 139 14.21 -10.12 -6.73
C ASP A 139 14.98 -10.79 -5.58
N ARG A 140 16.02 -10.13 -5.06
CA ARG A 140 16.78 -10.61 -3.89
C ARG A 140 15.98 -10.48 -2.59
N LEU A 141 15.26 -9.38 -2.40
CA LEU A 141 14.50 -9.13 -1.16
C LEU A 141 13.22 -9.97 -1.10
N PHE A 142 12.61 -10.26 -2.25
CA PHE A 142 11.31 -10.94 -2.31
C PHE A 142 11.36 -12.21 -3.17
N PRO A 143 12.22 -13.19 -2.84
CA PRO A 143 12.44 -14.36 -3.70
C PRO A 143 11.28 -15.36 -3.69
N ASP A 144 10.36 -15.26 -2.73
CA ASP A 144 9.32 -16.27 -2.47
C ASP A 144 7.98 -15.65 -2.02
N ILE A 145 7.46 -14.73 -2.84
CA ILE A 145 6.21 -14.01 -2.53
C ILE A 145 5.03 -15.00 -2.46
N TYR A 146 4.24 -14.88 -1.38
CA TYR A 146 2.92 -15.47 -1.29
C TYR A 146 1.87 -14.39 -1.01
N LEU A 147 1.02 -14.12 -2.00
CA LEU A 147 -0.06 -13.15 -1.90
C LEU A 147 -1.31 -13.83 -1.35
N MET A 148 -1.60 -13.64 -0.06
CA MET A 148 -2.75 -14.23 0.62
C MET A 148 -3.17 -13.39 1.84
N ASP A 149 -4.02 -12.39 1.62
CA ASP A 149 -4.44 -11.44 2.66
C ASP A 149 -3.20 -10.81 3.34
N TRP A 150 -3.27 -10.60 4.65
CA TRP A 150 -2.15 -10.28 5.53
C TRP A 150 -1.37 -11.53 6.00
N LYS A 151 -1.63 -12.71 5.44
CA LYS A 151 -0.91 -13.95 5.81
C LYS A 151 0.37 -14.08 5.00
N TYR A 152 1.37 -14.71 5.59
CA TYR A 152 2.63 -15.08 4.93
C TYR A 152 3.39 -13.91 4.29
N LEU A 153 3.17 -12.68 4.76
CA LEU A 153 3.90 -11.51 4.30
C LEU A 153 5.41 -11.73 4.40
N ASP A 154 6.13 -11.33 3.35
CA ASP A 154 7.58 -11.38 3.39
C ASP A 154 8.10 -10.48 4.52
N LYS A 155 9.01 -11.02 5.33
CA LYS A 155 9.62 -10.31 6.46
C LYS A 155 10.26 -9.00 6.02
N ASP A 156 10.79 -8.95 4.79
CA ASP A 156 11.51 -7.80 4.26
C ASP A 156 10.55 -6.66 3.87
N LEU A 157 9.27 -6.96 3.65
CA LEU A 157 8.23 -5.94 3.47
C LEU A 157 7.96 -5.21 4.80
N GLY A 158 8.17 -5.90 5.93
CA GLY A 158 8.16 -5.30 7.27
C GLY A 158 6.84 -4.64 7.67
N VAL A 159 5.71 -5.12 7.13
CA VAL A 159 4.39 -4.52 7.36
C VAL A 159 4.05 -4.53 8.85
N ARG A 160 3.66 -3.36 9.37
CA ARG A 160 3.29 -3.16 10.78
C ARG A 160 2.04 -2.32 10.93
N ASN A 161 1.38 -2.53 12.08
CA ASN A 161 0.20 -1.79 12.50
C ASN A 161 0.58 -0.66 13.46
N TYR A 162 -0.01 0.50 13.24
CA TYR A 162 0.18 1.71 14.03
C TYR A 162 -1.19 2.31 14.39
N ARG A 163 -1.22 3.14 15.42
CA ARG A 163 -2.37 3.97 15.81
C ARG A 163 -2.09 5.44 15.48
N GLY A 164 -3.08 6.30 15.67
CA GLY A 164 -3.00 7.72 15.35
C GLY A 164 -3.51 8.04 13.95
N VAL A 165 -4.64 7.45 13.55
CA VAL A 165 -5.19 7.60 12.18
C VAL A 165 -5.44 9.05 11.76
N LYS A 166 -5.62 9.96 12.72
CA LYS A 166 -5.70 11.42 12.46
C LYS A 166 -4.48 11.99 11.74
N ASP A 167 -3.32 11.38 11.95
CA ASP A 167 -2.03 11.77 11.36
C ASP A 167 -1.68 10.92 10.11
N ALA A 168 -2.64 10.16 9.57
CA ALA A 168 -2.42 9.32 8.40
C ALA A 168 -1.99 10.16 7.18
N ILE A 169 -0.96 9.68 6.49
CA ILE A 169 -0.30 10.33 5.34
C ILE A 169 -0.64 9.54 4.07
N PRO A 170 -0.70 10.19 2.88
CA PRO A 170 -0.88 9.45 1.63
C PRO A 170 0.11 8.27 1.50
N GLY A 171 -0.40 7.16 0.98
CA GLY A 171 0.30 5.88 0.93
C GLY A 171 0.14 5.00 2.19
N ASP A 172 -0.44 5.50 3.29
CA ASP A 172 -0.84 4.64 4.41
C ASP A 172 -2.06 3.78 4.03
N CYS A 173 -2.05 2.50 4.41
CA CYS A 173 -3.24 1.66 4.38
C CYS A 173 -4.05 1.88 5.65
N LEU A 174 -5.36 2.10 5.51
CA LEU A 174 -6.32 2.33 6.59
C LEU A 174 -7.45 1.31 6.50
N TYR A 175 -8.34 1.31 7.50
CA TYR A 175 -9.48 0.42 7.53
C TYR A 175 -10.77 1.15 7.92
N PHE A 176 -11.78 1.11 7.05
CA PHE A 176 -13.13 1.50 7.40
C PHE A 176 -13.87 0.28 7.94
N LYS A 177 -14.37 0.35 9.17
CA LYS A 177 -15.09 -0.76 9.81
C LYS A 177 -16.60 -0.56 9.65
N ASN A 178 -17.30 -1.63 9.26
CA ASN A 178 -18.76 -1.72 9.33
C ASN A 178 -19.16 -2.61 10.52
N PRO A 179 -19.51 -2.02 11.68
CA PRO A 179 -19.71 -2.81 12.91
C PRO A 179 -20.95 -3.70 12.88
N ASP A 180 -21.97 -3.30 12.14
CA ASP A 180 -23.29 -3.94 12.13
C ASP A 180 -23.60 -4.49 10.72
N VAL A 181 -22.58 -5.09 10.08
CA VAL A 181 -22.66 -5.70 8.75
C VAL A 181 -23.77 -6.76 8.68
N ASN A 182 -24.46 -6.84 7.54
CA ASN A 182 -25.39 -7.93 7.27
C ASN A 182 -24.63 -9.28 7.19
N PRO A 183 -24.99 -10.29 8.02
CA PRO A 183 -24.34 -11.61 7.98
C PRO A 183 -24.42 -12.33 6.63
N ASP A 184 -25.39 -11.98 5.78
CA ASP A 184 -25.54 -12.54 4.43
C ASP A 184 -24.55 -11.94 3.42
N THR A 185 -23.92 -10.81 3.75
CA THR A 185 -22.93 -10.13 2.91
C THR A 185 -21.65 -9.77 3.70
N PRO A 186 -20.97 -10.78 4.28
CA PRO A 186 -19.85 -10.59 5.20
C PRO A 186 -18.64 -9.87 4.59
N GLU A 187 -18.53 -9.83 3.26
CA GLU A 187 -17.52 -9.05 2.55
C GLU A 187 -17.63 -7.54 2.80
N TRP A 188 -18.78 -7.05 3.28
CA TRP A 188 -18.99 -5.64 3.64
C TRP A 188 -18.72 -5.33 5.12
N GLN A 189 -18.03 -6.22 5.85
CA GLN A 189 -17.64 -5.99 7.25
C GLN A 189 -16.66 -4.81 7.44
N GLY A 190 -16.06 -4.37 6.35
CA GLY A 190 -15.21 -3.20 6.28
C GLY A 190 -14.47 -3.16 4.96
N GLU A 191 -13.58 -2.19 4.84
CA GLU A 191 -12.77 -1.99 3.64
C GLU A 191 -11.36 -1.56 4.01
N ASN A 192 -10.37 -2.29 3.51
CA ASN A 192 -8.98 -1.84 3.51
C ASN A 192 -8.80 -0.81 2.39
N VAL A 193 -8.18 0.33 2.70
CA VAL A 193 -7.97 1.39 1.70
C VAL A 193 -6.58 1.98 1.75
N ILE A 194 -6.06 2.41 0.60
CA ILE A 194 -4.90 3.30 0.56
C ILE A 194 -5.38 4.74 0.63
N LYS A 195 -4.85 5.53 1.57
CA LYS A 195 -5.04 6.98 1.60
C LYS A 195 -4.35 7.62 0.39
N LEU A 196 -5.09 8.37 -0.40
CA LEU A 196 -4.59 9.16 -1.53
C LEU A 196 -4.47 10.64 -1.13
N LEU A 197 -4.14 11.46 -2.11
CA LEU A 197 -4.19 12.92 -1.97
C LEU A 197 -5.64 13.43 -1.94
N ASN A 198 -5.80 14.69 -1.52
CA ASN A 198 -7.06 15.44 -1.65
C ASN A 198 -8.29 14.79 -0.99
N GLY A 199 -8.08 14.01 0.08
CA GLY A 199 -9.17 13.38 0.84
C GLY A 199 -9.81 12.15 0.19
N TYR A 200 -9.15 11.59 -0.82
CA TYR A 200 -9.58 10.36 -1.48
C TYR A 200 -8.88 9.13 -0.94
N TYR A 201 -9.49 7.98 -1.20
CA TYR A 201 -9.04 6.66 -0.76
C TYR A 201 -9.30 5.67 -1.88
N TYR A 202 -8.36 4.77 -2.13
CA TYR A 202 -8.54 3.61 -3.01
C TYR A 202 -8.91 2.39 -2.18
N GLY A 203 -10.10 1.84 -2.40
CA GLY A 203 -10.52 0.52 -1.91
C GLY A 203 -10.71 -0.44 -3.08
N HIS A 204 -10.15 -1.64 -3.00
CA HIS A 204 -10.21 -2.60 -4.10
C HIS A 204 -11.60 -3.25 -4.19
N GLY A 205 -12.30 -3.02 -5.31
CA GLY A 205 -13.68 -3.44 -5.53
C GLY A 205 -14.68 -2.29 -5.42
N ILE A 206 -14.44 -1.32 -4.53
CA ILE A 206 -15.27 -0.11 -4.42
C ILE A 206 -14.71 1.09 -5.19
N GLY A 207 -13.43 1.05 -5.57
CA GLY A 207 -12.73 2.08 -6.34
C GLY A 207 -12.24 3.26 -5.51
N ILE A 208 -11.98 4.39 -6.18
CA ILE A 208 -11.53 5.64 -5.54
C ILE A 208 -12.73 6.47 -5.07
N LYS A 209 -12.80 6.72 -3.75
CA LYS A 209 -13.91 7.44 -3.10
C LYS A 209 -13.41 8.33 -1.96
N THR A 210 -14.25 9.27 -1.54
CA THR A 210 -14.06 9.99 -0.27
C THR A 210 -14.44 9.10 0.91
N ALA A 211 -14.02 9.48 2.13
CA ALA A 211 -14.40 8.77 3.36
C ALA A 211 -15.93 8.61 3.48
N ASP A 212 -16.69 9.69 3.24
CA ASP A 212 -18.16 9.64 3.28
C ASP A 212 -18.73 8.71 2.23
N GLY A 213 -18.11 8.63 1.05
CA GLY A 213 -18.49 7.69 -0.01
C GLY A 213 -18.35 6.24 0.45
N ILE A 214 -17.22 5.91 1.06
CA ILE A 214 -16.94 4.56 1.59
C ILE A 214 -17.91 4.22 2.72
N ILE A 215 -18.09 5.14 3.68
CA ILE A 215 -19.02 4.96 4.80
C ILE A 215 -20.45 4.75 4.29
N ARG A 216 -20.89 5.51 3.27
CA ARG A 216 -22.21 5.29 2.66
C ARG A 216 -22.34 3.91 2.02
N ASP A 217 -21.30 3.41 1.36
CA ASP A 217 -21.34 2.10 0.70
C ASP A 217 -21.41 0.96 1.73
N LEU A 218 -20.63 1.05 2.82
CA LEU A 218 -20.68 0.12 3.94
C LEU A 218 -22.02 0.17 4.67
N ASN A 219 -22.54 1.37 4.95
CA ASN A 219 -23.80 1.56 5.68
C ASN A 219 -25.03 0.99 4.96
N ARG A 220 -25.00 0.86 3.62
CA ARG A 220 -26.05 0.22 2.83
C ARG A 220 -26.08 -1.31 2.97
N ASN A 221 -25.02 -1.90 3.53
CA ASN A 221 -24.86 -3.34 3.73
C ASN A 221 -24.88 -3.71 5.23
N ARG A 222 -25.66 -2.96 6.03
CA ARG A 222 -25.89 -3.25 7.45
C ARG A 222 -27.13 -4.11 7.64
N ILE A 223 -27.25 -4.73 8.82
CA ILE A 223 -28.51 -5.34 9.25
C ILE A 223 -29.66 -4.32 9.26
N THR A 224 -30.87 -4.78 8.94
CA THR A 224 -32.08 -3.95 8.94
C THR A 224 -32.29 -3.28 10.30
N GLY A 225 -32.57 -1.97 10.29
CA GLY A 225 -32.82 -1.19 11.51
C GLY A 225 -31.57 -0.69 12.23
N SER A 226 -30.36 -0.97 11.75
CA SER A 226 -29.12 -0.48 12.36
C SER A 226 -28.98 1.05 12.24
N GLU A 227 -28.75 1.71 13.37
CA GLU A 227 -28.40 3.14 13.46
C GLU A 227 -26.89 3.39 13.60
N ARG A 228 -26.09 2.36 13.89
CA ARG A 228 -24.63 2.50 14.08
C ARG A 228 -23.90 2.61 12.74
N SER A 229 -23.29 3.76 12.47
CA SER A 229 -22.53 3.99 11.23
C SER A 229 -21.21 3.22 11.19
N ALA A 230 -20.81 2.83 9.98
CA ALA A 230 -19.41 2.54 9.65
C ALA A 230 -18.53 3.76 9.93
N TYR A 231 -17.24 3.50 10.21
CA TYR A 231 -16.29 4.53 10.63
C TYR A 231 -14.85 4.15 10.27
N LEU A 232 -13.97 5.15 10.19
CA LEU A 232 -12.53 4.95 10.02
C LEU A 232 -11.91 4.47 11.34
N ALA A 233 -11.34 3.27 11.34
CA ALA A 233 -10.70 2.71 12.52
C ALA A 233 -9.38 3.42 12.83
N ASP A 234 -8.99 3.43 14.12
CA ASP A 234 -7.66 3.90 14.55
C ASP A 234 -6.60 2.84 14.25
N LEU A 235 -6.34 2.63 12.96
CA LEU A 235 -5.41 1.66 12.42
C LEU A 235 -4.73 2.22 11.16
N ILE A 236 -3.41 2.24 11.17
CA ILE A 236 -2.55 2.50 10.02
C ILE A 236 -1.71 1.26 9.78
N VAL A 237 -1.65 0.79 8.54
CA VAL A 237 -0.83 -0.33 8.08
C VAL A 237 0.11 0.18 7.00
N LYS A 238 1.41 -0.10 7.11
CA LYS A 238 2.41 0.34 6.12
C LYS A 238 3.67 -0.55 6.16
N PRO A 239 4.41 -0.66 5.05
CA PRO A 239 5.69 -1.34 5.01
C PRO A 239 6.76 -0.60 5.82
N ASP A 240 7.87 -1.28 6.11
CA ASP A 240 9.01 -0.69 6.82
C ASP A 240 9.88 0.13 5.85
N PHE A 241 9.45 1.38 5.57
CA PHE A 241 10.15 2.29 4.65
C PHE A 241 11.62 2.50 5.04
N LYS A 242 11.92 2.51 6.35
CA LYS A 242 13.28 2.71 6.83
C LYS A 242 14.15 1.51 6.47
N TYR A 243 13.70 0.30 6.82
CA TYR A 243 14.43 -0.93 6.48
C TYR A 243 14.65 -1.05 4.97
N LEU A 244 13.60 -0.84 4.16
CA LEU A 244 13.66 -0.95 2.71
C LEU A 244 14.61 0.10 2.10
N GLY A 245 14.59 1.33 2.61
CA GLY A 245 15.52 2.38 2.19
C GLY A 245 16.97 2.05 2.54
N GLU A 246 17.22 1.48 3.73
CA GLU A 246 18.54 1.01 4.14
C GLU A 246 19.06 -0.10 3.22
N GLN A 247 18.21 -1.05 2.80
CA GLN A 247 18.60 -2.08 1.82
C GLN A 247 19.03 -1.47 0.47
N LEU A 248 18.33 -0.43 0.01
CA LEU A 248 18.70 0.28 -1.22
C LEU A 248 20.04 1.00 -1.09
N LEU A 249 20.28 1.70 0.03
CA LEU A 249 21.55 2.37 0.28
C LEU A 249 22.71 1.36 0.33
N PHE A 250 22.53 0.24 1.02
CA PHE A 250 23.54 -0.82 1.05
C PHE A 250 23.79 -1.44 -0.31
N TRP A 251 22.76 -1.59 -1.14
CA TRP A 251 22.90 -2.10 -2.51
C TRP A 251 23.84 -1.23 -3.35
N HIS A 252 23.70 0.09 -3.28
CA HIS A 252 24.55 1.03 -4.02
C HIS A 252 26.00 1.09 -3.54
N LEU A 253 26.27 0.66 -2.30
CA LEU A 253 27.62 0.60 -1.73
C LEU A 253 28.35 -0.72 -2.03
N ARG A 254 27.66 -1.74 -2.56
CA ARG A 254 28.30 -3.01 -2.92
C ARG A 254 29.12 -2.83 -4.21
N PRO A 255 30.31 -3.44 -4.30
CA PRO A 255 30.98 -3.63 -5.59
C PRO A 255 30.00 -4.34 -6.52
N GLN A 256 29.77 -3.76 -7.70
CA GLN A 256 29.05 -4.46 -8.76
C GLN A 256 30.06 -5.44 -9.37
N GLU A 257 29.88 -6.73 -9.10
CA GLU A 257 30.65 -7.81 -9.73
C GLU A 257 30.25 -8.00 -11.20
#